data_AF-A0A8S2WK77-F1
#
_entry.id   AF-A0A8S2WK77-F1
#
_cell.length_a   1.000
_cell.length_b   1.000
_cell.length_c   1.000
_cell.angle_alpha   90.00
_cell.angle_beta   90.00
_cell.angle_gamma   90.00
#
_symmetry.space_group_name_H-M   'P 1'
#
loop_
_entity.id
_entity.type
_entity.pdbx_description
1 polymer ?
#
loop_
_entity_poly.entity_id
_entity_poly.type
_entity_poly.pdbx_seq_one_letter_code
_entity_poly.pdbx_strand_id
1 'polypeptide(L)' 'MAAQRLNWYQFPTKIKNTEFDHRTERGVEIKWFEDGLINVCYNCIDRHIEKDPKAAEKTAIIFEPDMPTE' A
#
# COMPACT_ATOMS: atom_id res chain seq x y z
N MET A 1 8.01 -2.30 12.36
CA MET A 1 8.23 -3.29 11.28
C MET A 1 7.50 -2.84 10.01
N ALA A 2 7.94 -3.22 8.81
CA ALA A 2 7.39 -2.68 7.54
C ALA A 2 5.86 -2.84 7.39
N ALA A 3 5.30 -3.98 7.79
CA ALA A 3 3.85 -4.26 7.74
C ALA A 3 2.99 -3.27 8.56
N GLN A 4 3.54 -2.70 9.64
CA GLN A 4 2.78 -1.85 10.58
C GLN A 4 2.47 -0.44 10.04
N ARG A 5 3.00 -0.07 8.86
CA ARG A 5 2.74 1.25 8.24
C ARG A 5 1.41 1.31 7.48
N LEU A 6 0.81 0.16 7.23
CA LEU A 6 -0.41 0.00 6.45
C LEU A 6 -1.53 -0.55 7.33
N ASN A 7 -2.75 -0.17 7.01
CA ASN A 7 -3.96 -0.73 7.57
C ASN A 7 -4.35 -1.95 6.75
N TRP A 8 -4.52 -3.07 7.43
CA TRP A 8 -4.88 -4.36 6.85
C TRP A 8 -6.27 -4.74 7.32
N TYR A 9 -7.08 -5.33 6.43
CA TYR A 9 -8.28 -6.05 6.85
C TYR A 9 -7.91 -7.40 7.47
N GLN A 10 -6.85 -8.03 6.97
CA GLN A 10 -6.21 -9.19 7.58
C GLN A 10 -4.71 -8.93 7.68
N PHE A 11 -4.19 -8.83 8.90
CA PHE A 11 -2.77 -8.59 9.12
C PHE A 11 -1.96 -9.82 8.66
N PRO A 12 -0.91 -9.65 7.84
CA PRO A 12 -0.13 -10.76 7.31
C PRO A 12 0.67 -11.45 8.42
N THR A 13 0.71 -12.78 8.40
CA THR A 13 1.59 -13.57 9.27
C THR A 13 2.90 -13.95 8.57
N LYS A 14 2.89 -14.03 7.23
CA LYS A 14 4.07 -14.30 6.40
C LYS A 14 4.64 -13.02 5.82
N ILE A 15 5.75 -12.54 6.37
CA ILE A 15 6.36 -11.29 5.92
C ILE A 15 7.05 -11.45 4.56
N LYS A 16 7.90 -12.48 4.41
CA LYS A 16 8.74 -12.69 3.23
C LYS A 16 8.77 -14.17 2.85
N ASN A 17 8.49 -14.47 1.58
CA ASN A 17 8.67 -15.79 0.97
C ASN A 17 9.24 -15.58 -0.44
N THR A 18 10.57 -15.60 -0.56
CA THR A 18 11.25 -15.27 -1.81
C THR A 18 12.28 -16.32 -2.18
N GLU A 19 12.27 -16.72 -3.45
CA GLU A 19 13.27 -17.55 -4.12
C GLU A 19 13.76 -16.79 -5.35
N PHE A 20 15.08 -16.70 -5.51
CA PHE A 20 15.73 -15.99 -6.62
C PHE A 20 16.51 -16.94 -7.52
N ASP A 21 16.81 -18.16 -7.06
CA ASP A 21 17.49 -19.16 -7.87
C ASP A 21 16.48 -19.89 -8.76
N HIS A 22 16.56 -19.58 -10.05
CA HIS A 22 15.76 -20.19 -11.11
C HIS A 22 16.00 -21.71 -11.28
N ARG A 23 17.03 -22.28 -10.66
CA ARG A 23 17.36 -23.71 -10.72
C ARG A 23 16.63 -24.54 -9.66
N THR A 24 16.00 -23.91 -8.68
CA THR A 24 15.20 -24.63 -7.67
C THR A 24 13.92 -25.17 -8.30
N GLU A 25 13.34 -26.22 -7.72
CA GLU A 25 12.05 -26.76 -8.17
C GLU A 25 10.90 -25.75 -8.11
N ARG A 26 11.03 -24.73 -7.24
CA ARG A 26 10.08 -23.62 -7.12
C ARG A 26 10.27 -22.54 -8.19
N GLY A 27 11.45 -22.46 -8.81
CA GLY A 27 11.83 -21.35 -9.69
C GLY A 27 11.88 -20.00 -8.97
N VAL A 28 11.96 -18.90 -9.74
CA VAL A 28 11.95 -17.55 -9.18
C VAL A 28 10.53 -17.20 -8.70
N GLU A 29 10.37 -17.00 -7.40
CA GLU A 29 9.11 -16.57 -6.78
C GLU A 29 9.37 -15.44 -5.79
N ILE A 30 8.64 -14.33 -5.87
CA ILE A 30 8.80 -13.21 -4.94
C ILE A 30 7.44 -12.86 -4.35
N LYS A 31 7.20 -13.28 -3.10
CA LYS A 31 5.95 -13.06 -2.38
C LYS A 31 6.23 -12.33 -1.07
N TRP A 32 5.52 -11.22 -0.85
CA TRP A 32 5.59 -10.41 0.36
C TRP A 32 4.19 -10.25 0.93
N PHE A 33 4.03 -10.46 2.23
CA PHE A 33 2.72 -10.34 2.90
C PHE A 33 1.63 -11.18 2.21
N GLU A 34 2.00 -12.37 1.73
CA GLU A 34 1.20 -13.16 0.78
C GLU A 34 -0.14 -13.65 1.34
N ASP A 35 -0.28 -13.62 2.66
CA ASP A 35 -1.48 -13.96 3.42
C ASP A 35 -2.18 -12.73 4.02
N GLY A 36 -1.76 -11.52 3.64
CA GLY A 36 -2.37 -10.26 4.06
C GLY A 36 -3.47 -9.80 3.10
N LEU A 37 -4.51 -9.19 3.65
CA LEU A 37 -5.59 -8.57 2.88
C LEU A 37 -5.65 -7.07 3.15
N ILE A 38 -5.62 -6.27 2.10
CA ILE A 38 -5.58 -4.81 2.15
C ILE A 38 -6.32 -4.20 0.97
N ASN A 39 -6.80 -2.97 1.14
CA ASN A 39 -7.27 -2.12 0.06
C ASN A 39 -6.39 -0.87 -0.04
N VAL A 40 -5.90 -0.60 -1.25
CA VAL A 40 -5.01 0.53 -1.53
C VAL A 40 -5.74 1.86 -1.36
N CYS A 41 -6.95 2.00 -1.90
CA CYS A 41 -7.76 3.21 -1.77
C CYS A 41 -8.01 3.55 -0.29
N TYR A 42 -8.38 2.55 0.53
CA TYR A 42 -8.58 2.74 1.97
C TYR A 42 -7.34 3.31 2.68
N ASN A 43 -6.15 2.85 2.28
CA ASN A 43 -4.89 3.33 2.84
C ASN A 43 -4.43 4.69 2.29
N CYS A 44 -4.92 5.09 1.12
CA CYS A 44 -4.55 6.34 0.47
C CYS A 44 -5.55 7.48 0.75
N ILE A 45 -6.78 7.16 1.13
CA ILE A 45 -7.87 8.13 1.28
C ILE A 45 -8.56 7.95 2.63
N ASP A 46 -9.33 6.88 2.79
CA ASP A 46 -10.31 6.70 3.86
C ASP A 46 -9.70 6.82 5.26
N ARG A 47 -8.59 6.10 5.53
CA ARG A 47 -7.94 6.11 6.85
C ARG A 47 -7.47 7.50 7.30
N HIS A 48 -7.23 8.42 6.35
CA HIS A 48 -6.78 9.76 6.68
C HIS A 48 -7.93 10.60 7.24
N ILE A 49 -9.13 10.47 6.67
CA ILE A 49 -10.35 11.14 7.13
C ILE A 49 -10.83 10.53 8.45
N GLU A 50 -10.78 9.20 8.58
CA GLU A 50 -11.15 8.52 9.83
C GLU A 50 -10.25 8.90 11.01
N LYS A 51 -8.95 9.06 10.76
CA LYS A 51 -7.97 9.44 11.80
C LYS A 51 -8.15 10.89 12.25
N ASP A 52 -8.45 11.78 11.32
CA ASP A 52 -8.71 13.20 11.59
C ASP A 52 -9.80 13.70 10.63
N PRO A 53 -11.03 13.98 11.11
CA PRO A 53 -12.12 14.47 10.27
C PRO A 53 -11.77 15.74 9.49
N LYS A 54 -10.82 16.57 9.96
CA LYS A 54 -10.36 17.77 9.23
C LYS A 54 -9.58 17.42 7.96
N ALA A 55 -9.06 16.19 7.84
CA ALA A 55 -8.38 15.73 6.65
C ALA A 55 -9.30 15.61 5.43
N ALA A 56 -10.63 15.60 5.61
CA ALA A 56 -11.58 15.68 4.50
C ALA A 56 -11.40 16.97 3.67
N GLU A 57 -11.01 18.06 4.33
CA GLU A 57 -10.77 19.37 3.69
C GLU A 57 -9.29 19.59 3.35
N LYS A 58 -8.41 18.62 3.65
CA LYS A 58 -6.99 18.73 3.36
C LYS A 58 -6.74 18.38 1.90
N THR A 59 -6.12 19.30 1.16
CA THR A 59 -5.67 19.06 -0.22
C THR A 59 -4.81 17.80 -0.32
N ALA A 60 -5.30 16.79 -1.05
CA ALA A 60 -4.58 15.54 -1.31
C ALA A 60 -3.67 15.64 -2.54
N ILE A 61 -4.14 16.34 -3.58
CA ILE A 61 -3.42 16.55 -4.83
C ILE A 61 -3.41 18.05 -5.10
N ILE A 62 -2.23 18.61 -5.31
CA ILE A 62 -2.05 19.91 -5.96
C ILE A 62 -1.82 19.58 -7.43
N PHE A 63 -2.77 19.94 -8.28
CA PHE A 63 -2.66 19.76 -9.71
C PHE A 63 -2.17 21.07 -10.31
N GLU A 64 -1.00 21.01 -10.96
CA GLU A 64 -0.47 22.10 -11.78
C GLU A 64 -0.84 21.78 -13.23
N PRO A 65 -1.63 22.64 -13.91
CA PRO A 65 -1.99 22.43 -15.31
C PRO A 65 -0.76 22.56 -16.23
N ASP A 66 -0.85 21.94 -17.41
CA ASP A 66 0.25 21.96 -18.39
C ASP A 66 0.49 23.37 -18.95
N MET A 67 -0.59 24.14 -19.10
CA MET A 67 -0.55 25.51 -19.59
C MET A 67 -0.67 26.47 -18.41
N PRO A 68 0.33 27.33 -18.15
CA PRO A 68 0.35 28.23 -16.98
C PRO A 68 -0.69 29.36 -17.05
N THR A 69 -1.49 29.43 -18.12
CA THR A 69 -2.55 30.45 -18.31
C THR A 69 -3.96 29.90 -18.21
N GLU A 70 -4.14 28.61 -17.97
CA GLU A 70 -5.45 28.00 -17.63
C GLU A 70 -5.58 27.79 -16.12
#